data_AF-A0A844T170-F1
#
_entry.id   AF-A0A844T170-F1
#
_cell.length_a   1.000
_cell.length_b   1.000
_cell.length_c   1.000
_cell.angle_alpha   90.00
_cell.angle_beta   90.00
_cell.angle_gamma   90.00
#
_symmetry.space_group_name_H-M   'P 1'
#
loop_
_entity.id
_entity.type
_entity.pdbx_description
1 polymer ?
#
loop_
_entity_poly.entity_id
_entity_poly.type
_entity_poly.pdbx_seq_one_letter_code
_entity_poly.pdbx_strand_id
1 'polypeptide(L)' 'MDYDLYINPKKTSVGLYVRKGAGLPDLADAKDWVFDGTSAQANLPPQLVKEIEANGHAFRDMD' A
#
# COMPACT_ATOMS: atom_id res chain seq x y z
N MET A 1 -13.13 3.93 -4.58
CA MET A 1 -12.59 3.05 -3.52
C MET A 1 -11.55 3.81 -2.71
N ASP A 2 -11.22 3.30 -1.53
CA ASP A 2 -10.14 3.81 -0.67
C ASP A 2 -9.07 2.73 -0.48
N TYR A 3 -7.83 3.16 -0.25
CA TYR A 3 -6.67 2.29 -0.09
C TYR A 3 -5.86 2.70 1.13
N ASP A 4 -5.46 1.71 1.93
CA ASP A 4 -4.63 1.92 3.10
C ASP A 4 -3.15 1.90 2.69
N LEU A 5 -2.40 2.92 3.11
CA LEU A 5 -0.96 3.04 2.96
C LEU A 5 -0.28 2.55 4.23
N TYR A 6 0.70 1.69 4.03
CA TYR A 6 1.64 1.25 5.03
C TYR A 6 3.05 1.70 4.64
N ILE A 7 3.80 2.22 5.60
CA ILE A 7 5.20 2.59 5.44
C ILE A 7 6.09 1.63 6.22
N ASN A 8 7.32 1.42 5.75
CA ASN A 8 8.28 0.58 6.43
C ASN A 8 9.53 1.41 6.78
N PRO A 9 9.87 1.58 8.08
CA PRO A 9 11.06 2.35 8.48
C PRO A 9 12.37 1.76 7.95
N LYS A 10 12.38 0.46 7.61
CA LYS A 10 13.54 -0.22 6.98
C LYS A 10 13.56 -0.04 5.46
N LYS A 11 12.44 0.37 4.85
CA LYS A 11 12.27 0.64 3.42
C LYS A 11 11.67 2.03 3.23
N THR A 12 12.41 3.07 3.63
CA THR A 12 11.92 4.47 3.69
C THR A 12 11.48 5.03 2.34
N SER A 13 11.95 4.44 1.24
CA SER A 13 11.61 4.87 -0.12
C SER A 13 10.40 4.16 -0.71
N VAL A 14 9.74 3.24 0.01
CA VAL A 14 8.65 2.42 -0.52
C VAL A 14 7.44 2.44 0.40
N GLY A 15 6.28 2.75 -0.18
CA GLY A 15 4.96 2.61 0.43
C GLY A 15 4.24 1.36 -0.11
N LEU A 16 3.53 0.66 0.78
CA LEU A 16 2.67 -0.46 0.44
C LEU A 16 1.22 0.00 0.49
N TYR A 17 0.53 -0.10 -0.64
CA TYR A 17 -0.89 0.19 -0.73
C TYR A 17 -1.71 -1.10 -0.80
N VAL A 18 -2.80 -1.15 -0.03
CA VAL A 18 -3.76 -2.26 -0.01
C VAL A 18 -5.18 -1.73 -0.07
N ARG A 19 -6.16 -2.57 -0.39
CA ARG A 19 -7.57 -2.17 -0.31
C ARG A 19 -7.92 -1.82 1.14
N LYS A 20 -8.69 -0.74 1.35
CA LYS A 20 -9.07 -0.31 2.70
C LYS A 20 -9.69 -1.44 3.51
N GLY A 21 -9.16 -1.69 4.70
CA GLY A 21 -9.63 -2.73 5.62
C GLY A 21 -9.24 -4.16 5.25
N ALA A 22 -8.47 -4.38 4.17
CA ALA A 22 -7.94 -5.71 3.84
C ALA A 22 -6.83 -6.17 4.80
N GLY A 23 -6.16 -5.20 5.46
CA GLY A 23 -4.98 -5.47 6.27
C GLY A 23 -3.74 -5.77 5.42
N LEU A 24 -2.66 -6.16 6.09
CA LEU A 24 -1.41 -6.51 5.42
C LEU A 24 -1.52 -7.88 4.74
N PRO A 25 -1.01 -8.04 3.51
CA PRO A 25 -0.88 -9.34 2.87
C PRO A 25 0.16 -10.20 3.60
N ASP A 26 0.24 -11.47 3.24
CA ASP A 26 1.20 -12.43 3.80
C ASP A 26 2.63 -12.12 3.31
N LEU A 27 3.21 -11.06 3.89
CA LEU A 27 4.57 -10.59 3.61
C LEU A 27 5.51 -11.11 4.69
N ALA A 28 6.70 -11.58 4.26
CA ALA A 28 7.74 -12.00 5.19
C ALA A 28 8.13 -10.90 6.20
N ASP A 29 8.01 -9.64 5.80
CA ASP A 29 8.28 -8.46 6.62
C ASP A 29 7.02 -7.71 7.08
N ALA A 30 5.84 -8.35 7.11
CA ALA A 30 4.56 -7.71 7.49
C ALA A 30 4.64 -6.89 8.80
N LYS A 31 5.35 -7.39 9.82
CA LYS A 31 5.54 -6.70 11.11
C LYS A 31 6.28 -5.36 11.02
N ASP A 32 7.06 -5.15 9.96
CA ASP A 32 7.84 -3.93 9.76
C ASP A 32 7.03 -2.86 9.00
N TRP A 33 5.86 -3.23 8.46
CA TRP A 33 4.93 -2.29 7.82
C TRP A 33 3.98 -1.70 8.85
N VAL A 34 3.97 -0.37 8.92
CA VAL A 34 3.17 0.41 9.86
C VAL A 34 2.13 1.20 9.06
N PHE A 35 0.88 1.14 9.50
CA PHE A 35 -0.17 1.93 8.87
C PHE A 35 0.14 3.43 9.00
N ASP A 36 0.10 4.14 7.88
CA ASP A 36 0.37 5.57 7.79
C ASP A 36 -0.94 6.36 7.58
N GLY A 37 -1.82 5.87 6.71
CA GLY A 37 -3.08 6.54 6.42
C GLY A 37 -3.88 5.88 5.30
N THR A 38 -5.03 6.49 4.97
CA THR A 38 -5.90 6.01 3.89
C THR A 38 -5.97 7.06 2.78
N SER A 39 -5.80 6.62 1.54
CA SER A 39 -5.87 7.45 0.33
C SER A 39 -7.07 7.07 -0.53
N ALA A 40 -7.81 8.06 -1.02
CA ALA A 40 -8.86 7.84 -2.00
C ALA A 40 -8.25 7.46 -3.36
N GLN A 41 -8.93 6.59 -4.12
CA GLN A 41 -8.52 6.18 -5.48
C GLN A 41 -8.18 7.35 -6.40
N ALA A 42 -8.91 8.47 -6.30
CA ALA A 42 -8.70 9.67 -7.10
C ALA A 42 -7.33 10.33 -6.86
N ASN A 43 -6.69 10.05 -5.73
CA ASN A 43 -5.37 10.58 -5.35
C ASN A 43 -4.24 9.61 -5.70
N LEU A 44 -4.55 8.46 -6.31
CA LEU A 44 -3.58 7.42 -6.63
C LEU A 44 -3.35 7.31 -8.13
N PRO A 45 -2.12 6.95 -8.55
CA PRO A 45 -1.85 6.62 -9.94
C PRO A 45 -2.77 5.48 -10.43
N PRO A 46 -3.38 5.59 -11.63
CA PRO A 46 -4.26 4.54 -12.14
C PRO A 46 -3.61 3.17 -12.27
N GLN A 47 -2.29 3.13 -12.51
CA GLN A 47 -1.53 1.89 -12.61
C GLN A 47 -1.41 1.18 -11.26
N LEU A 48 -1.13 1.94 -10.18
CA LEU A 48 -1.08 1.43 -8.81
C LEU A 48 -2.42 0.81 -8.42
N VAL A 49 -3.52 1.50 -8.74
CA VAL A 49 -4.88 1.02 -8.48
C VAL A 49 -5.13 -0.34 -9.16
N LYS A 50 -4.78 -0.46 -10.44
CA LYS A 50 -4.92 -1.72 -11.19
C LYS A 50 -4.12 -2.85 -10.56
N GLU A 51 -2.91 -2.58 -10.08
CA GLU A 51 -2.08 -3.59 -9.42
C GLU A 51 -2.69 -4.05 -8.09
N ILE A 52 -3.21 -3.13 -7.27
CA ILE A 52 -3.92 -3.48 -6.03
C ILE A 52 -5.18 -4.27 -6.34
N GLU A 53 -5.88 -3.94 -7.42
CA GLU A 53 -7.07 -4.68 -7.83
C GLU A 53 -6.75 -6.10 -8.27
N ALA A 54 -5.65 -6.31 -9.00
CA ALA A 54 -5.21 -7.61 -9.48
C ALA A 54 -4.55 -8.49 -8.39
N ASN A 55 -3.72 -7.90 -7.52
CA ASN A 55 -2.87 -8.64 -6.58
C ASN A 55 -3.27 -8.46 -5.11
N GLY A 56 -4.27 -7.63 -4.82
CA GLY A 56 -4.68 -7.26 -3.46
C GLY A 56 -3.81 -6.20 -2.80
N HIS A 57 -2.62 -5.93 -3.36
CA HIS A 57 -1.67 -4.93 -2.88
C HIS A 57 -0.78 -4.42 -4.02
N ALA A 58 -0.10 -3.30 -3.80
CA ALA A 58 0.93 -2.79 -4.69
C ALA A 58 1.98 -1.98 -3.93
N PHE A 59 3.21 -1.96 -4.42
CA PHE A 59 4.29 -1.15 -3.89
C PHE A 59 4.46 0.11 -4.74
N ARG A 60 4.74 1.23 -4.08
CA ARG A 60 4.96 2.51 -4.73
C ARG A 60 6.23 3.15 -4.17
N ASP A 61 7.12 3.59 -5.04
CA ASP A 61 8.24 4.44 -4.64
C ASP A 61 7.72 5.80 -4.12
N MET A 62 8.31 6.26 -3.02
CA MET A 62 7.99 7.51 -2.30
C MET A 62 9.02 8.62 -2.54
N ASP A 63 9.78 8.53 -3.64
CA ASP A 63 10.79 9.53 -4.05
C ASP A 63 10.24 10.96 -4.13
#